data_AF-A0A960BD63-F1
#
_entry.id   AF-A0A960BD63-F1
#
_cell.length_a   1.000
_cell.length_b   1.000
_cell.length_c   1.000
_cell.angle_alpha   90.00
_cell.angle_beta   90.00
_cell.angle_gamma   90.00
#
_symmetry.space_group_name_H-M   'P 1'
#
loop_
_entity.id
_entity.type
_entity.pdbx_description
1 polymer ?
#
loop_
_entity_poly.entity_id
_entity_poly.type
_entity_poly.pdbx_seq_one_letter_code
_entity_poly.pdbx_strand_id
1 'polypeptide(L)'
;MTATLEDAIGKQTHTGLLGRLMTHQVFWVFLAAVLGSIALTLLTDTFATERNLFNVTRNFAFIGIVAIGMTAVIITGGIDLSVGSVVVLSAMICGMSMASGMSIFLAIPLALGGALAVGLINGLLIAVIGIPPFVVTLGMLSVARSIAMVLSQNKMVFEFGPDQAKLLWLGGGSTFGIPNPLLVLIVLALVT
;
A
#
# COMPACT_ATOMS: atom_id res chain seq x y z
N MET A 1 -9.95 14.65 -59.80
CA MET A 1 -9.06 14.75 -58.63
C MET A 1 -9.93 14.89 -57.40
N THR A 2 -10.51 13.78 -56.95
CA THR A 2 -11.43 13.74 -55.80
C THR A 2 -11.02 12.51 -55.00
N ALA A 3 -10.21 12.71 -53.96
CA ALA A 3 -10.02 11.68 -52.95
C ALA A 3 -11.42 11.37 -52.41
N THR A 4 -11.90 10.17 -52.67
CA THR A 4 -13.24 9.76 -52.25
C THR A 4 -13.25 9.66 -50.72
N LEU A 5 -14.39 9.93 -50.08
CA LEU A 5 -14.53 9.74 -48.62
C LEU A 5 -14.14 8.31 -48.20
N GLU A 6 -14.27 7.34 -49.10
CA GLU A 6 -13.83 5.96 -48.95
C GLU A 6 -12.30 5.83 -48.82
N ASP A 7 -11.51 6.62 -49.56
CA ASP A 7 -10.04 6.65 -49.44
C ASP A 7 -9.56 7.24 -48.10
N ALA A 8 -10.32 8.19 -47.54
CA ALA A 8 -10.03 8.78 -46.23
C ALA A 8 -10.40 7.84 -45.07
N ILE A 9 -11.48 7.08 -45.20
CA ILE A 9 -11.94 6.08 -44.22
C ILE A 9 -11.05 4.82 -44.26
N GLY A 10 -10.58 4.40 -45.44
CA GLY A 10 -9.66 3.26 -45.60
C GLY A 10 -8.27 3.48 -45.00
N LYS A 11 -7.79 4.73 -44.92
CA LYS A 11 -6.52 5.06 -44.26
C LYS A 11 -6.58 5.11 -42.74
N GLN A 12 -7.76 5.29 -42.14
CA GLN A 12 -7.91 5.35 -40.68
C GLN A 12 -8.00 3.97 -40.00
N THR A 13 -8.22 2.89 -40.76
CA THR A 13 -8.54 1.56 -40.22
C THR A 13 -7.35 0.61 -40.07
N HIS A 14 -6.12 1.04 -40.40
CA HIS A 14 -4.89 0.28 -40.20
C HIS A 14 -3.95 0.89 -39.17
N THR A 15 -4.47 1.34 -38.03
CA THR A 15 -3.62 1.35 -36.83
C THR A 15 -3.48 -0.12 -36.41
N GLY A 16 -2.41 -0.76 -36.87
CA GLY A 16 -2.03 -2.09 -36.38
C GLY A 16 -1.97 -2.10 -34.85
N LEU A 17 -1.98 -3.30 -34.25
CA LEU A 17 -1.98 -3.48 -32.80
C LEU A 17 -0.89 -2.61 -32.09
N LEU A 18 0.25 -2.40 -32.76
CA LEU A 18 1.31 -1.46 -32.37
C LEU A 18 0.88 0.01 -32.32
N GLY A 19 0.19 0.52 -33.34
CA GLY A 19 -0.29 1.90 -33.38
C GLY A 19 -1.33 2.19 -32.31
N ARG A 20 -2.19 1.21 -32.00
CA ARG A 20 -3.17 1.31 -30.91
C ARG A 20 -2.48 1.32 -29.54
N LEU A 21 -1.47 0.47 -29.32
CA LEU A 21 -0.66 0.47 -28.11
C LEU A 21 0.10 1.80 -27.90
N MET A 22 0.70 2.35 -28.96
CA MET A 22 1.47 3.60 -28.89
C MET A 22 0.63 4.85 -28.60
N THR A 23 -0.69 4.78 -28.77
CA THR A 23 -1.61 5.88 -28.47
C THR A 23 -1.98 5.94 -26.98
N HIS A 24 -1.78 4.85 -26.23
CA HIS A 24 -2.09 4.81 -24.81
C HIS A 24 -0.97 5.42 -23.96
N GLN A 25 -1.30 6.37 -23.08
CA GLN A 25 -0.35 6.96 -22.13
C GLN A 25 0.36 5.90 -21.26
N VAL A 26 -0.36 4.81 -20.92
CA VAL A 26 0.18 3.69 -20.14
C VAL A 26 1.38 3.04 -20.82
N PHE A 27 1.39 2.96 -22.17
CA PHE A 27 2.51 2.40 -22.92
C PHE A 27 3.77 3.23 -22.72
N TRP A 28 3.68 4.56 -22.80
CA TRP A 28 4.83 5.45 -22.61
C TRP A 28 5.35 5.44 -21.18
N VAL A 29 4.46 5.40 -20.18
CA VAL A 29 4.85 5.28 -18.77
C VAL A 29 5.56 3.94 -18.52
N PHE A 30 5.03 2.84 -19.06
CA PHE A 30 5.66 1.53 -18.95
C PHE A 30 7.02 1.50 -19.65
N LEU A 31 7.12 2.04 -20.86
CA LEU A 31 8.38 2.12 -21.61
C LEU A 31 9.43 2.94 -20.85
N ALA A 32 9.05 4.09 -20.29
CA ALA A 32 9.93 4.89 -19.46
C ALA A 32 10.41 4.13 -18.21
N ALA A 33 9.52 3.38 -17.55
CA ALA A 33 9.89 2.56 -16.39
C ALA A 33 10.88 1.44 -16.76
N VAL A 34 10.68 0.77 -17.90
CA VAL A 34 11.59 -0.28 -18.39
C VAL A 34 12.96 0.31 -18.74
N LEU A 35 12.99 1.38 -19.53
CA LEU A 35 14.24 2.04 -19.91
C LEU A 35 15.00 2.57 -18.69
N GLY A 36 14.28 3.18 -17.74
CA GLY A 36 14.87 3.62 -16.47
C GLY A 36 15.45 2.46 -15.66
N SER A 37 14.75 1.33 -15.60
CA SER A 37 15.24 0.13 -14.89
C SER A 37 16.51 -0.44 -15.52
N ILE A 38 16.58 -0.50 -16.85
CA ILE A 38 17.78 -0.94 -17.58
C ILE A 38 18.94 0.03 -17.34
N ALA A 39 18.69 1.34 -17.49
CA ALA A 39 19.71 2.36 -17.26
C ALA A 39 20.28 2.29 -15.84
N LEU A 40 19.43 2.18 -14.81
CA LEU A 40 19.87 2.05 -13.42
C LEU A 40 20.63 0.75 -13.15
N THR A 41 20.27 -0.34 -13.83
CA THR A 41 21.01 -1.60 -13.75
C THR A 41 22.44 -1.46 -14.31
N LEU A 42 22.60 -0.69 -15.38
CA LEU A 42 23.90 -0.48 -16.04
C LEU A 42 24.75 0.59 -15.36
N LEU A 43 24.12 1.61 -14.77
CA LEU A 43 24.79 2.77 -14.18
C LEU A 43 25.06 2.61 -12.68
N THR A 44 24.45 1.62 -12.02
CA THR A 44 24.55 1.46 -10.56
C THR A 44 24.61 0.00 -10.16
N ASP A 45 25.68 -0.38 -9.46
CA ASP A 45 25.89 -1.76 -8.99
C ASP A 45 24.91 -2.21 -7.91
N THR A 46 24.14 -1.29 -7.31
CA THR A 46 23.21 -1.60 -6.22
C THR A 46 21.78 -1.89 -6.70
N PHE A 47 21.39 -1.44 -7.89
CA PHE A 47 19.99 -1.48 -8.34
C PHE A 47 19.50 -2.91 -8.57
N ALA A 48 20.21 -3.70 -9.37
CA ALA A 48 19.82 -5.08 -9.70
C ALA A 48 20.38 -6.12 -8.71
N THR A 49 20.65 -5.72 -7.46
CA THR A 49 21.14 -6.65 -6.44
C THR A 49 20.00 -7.41 -5.79
N GLU A 50 20.26 -8.66 -5.34
CA GLU A 50 19.29 -9.47 -4.59
C GLU A 50 18.76 -8.72 -3.37
N ARG A 51 19.64 -8.01 -2.65
CA ARG A 51 19.27 -7.20 -1.48
C ARG A 51 18.34 -6.06 -1.84
N ASN A 52 18.59 -5.35 -2.94
CA ASN A 52 17.71 -4.27 -3.36
C ASN A 52 16.36 -4.81 -3.82
N LEU A 53 16.36 -5.87 -4.64
CA LEU A 53 15.12 -6.49 -5.11
C LEU A 53 14.29 -7.05 -3.95
N PHE A 54 14.93 -7.66 -2.95
CA PHE A 54 14.29 -8.11 -1.72
C PHE A 54 13.64 -6.94 -0.97
N ASN A 55 14.36 -5.84 -0.78
CA ASN A 55 13.85 -4.65 -0.09
C ASN A 55 12.70 -3.98 -0.87
N VAL A 56 12.82 -3.84 -2.19
CA VAL A 56 11.77 -3.26 -3.03
C VAL A 56 10.51 -4.12 -2.96
N THR A 57 10.65 -5.44 -3.10
CA THR A 57 9.52 -6.39 -3.01
C THR A 57 8.87 -6.35 -1.63
N ARG A 58 9.68 -6.30 -0.56
CA ARG A 58 9.19 -6.17 0.82
C ARG A 58 8.40 -4.87 1.04
N ASN A 59 8.92 -3.73 0.57
CA ASN A 59 8.24 -2.43 0.70
C ASN A 59 6.94 -2.40 -0.11
N PHE A 60 6.97 -2.97 -1.32
CA PHE A 60 5.78 -3.12 -2.15
C PHE A 60 4.72 -3.96 -1.46
N ALA A 61 5.10 -5.05 -0.77
CA ALA A 61 4.14 -5.90 -0.08
C ALA A 61 3.29 -5.15 0.97
N PHE A 62 3.90 -4.26 1.77
CA PHE A 62 3.15 -3.43 2.72
C PHE A 62 2.14 -2.52 2.02
N ILE A 63 2.53 -1.88 0.92
CA ILE A 63 1.65 -1.03 0.12
C ILE A 63 0.53 -1.87 -0.51
N GLY A 64 0.84 -3.07 -1.01
CA GLY A 64 -0.12 -4.00 -1.59
C GLY A 64 -1.19 -4.45 -0.59
N ILE A 65 -0.80 -4.76 0.65
CA ILE A 65 -1.76 -5.17 1.70
C ILE A 65 -2.74 -4.03 1.98
N VAL A 66 -2.23 -2.81 2.10
CA VAL A 66 -3.06 -1.61 2.25
C VAL A 66 -3.96 -1.41 1.03
N ALA A 67 -3.43 -1.60 -0.18
CA ALA A 67 -4.18 -1.45 -1.42
C ALA A 67 -5.37 -2.41 -1.49
N ILE A 68 -5.24 -3.66 -1.04
CA ILE A 68 -6.36 -4.61 -0.96
C ILE A 68 -7.49 -4.03 -0.12
N GLY A 69 -7.22 -3.53 1.09
CA GLY A 69 -8.24 -2.89 1.93
C GLY A 69 -8.84 -1.65 1.26
N MET A 70 -8.02 -0.84 0.61
CA MET A 70 -8.45 0.36 -0.10
C MET A 70 -9.34 0.07 -1.32
N THR A 71 -9.26 -1.13 -1.92
CA THR A 71 -10.17 -1.49 -3.03
C THR A 71 -11.63 -1.42 -2.61
N ALA A 72 -11.98 -1.87 -1.40
CA ALA A 72 -13.34 -1.80 -0.88
C ALA A 72 -13.81 -0.34 -0.70
N VAL A 73 -12.92 0.55 -0.27
CA VAL A 73 -13.21 1.99 -0.13
C VAL A 73 -13.45 2.63 -1.50
N ILE A 74 -12.65 2.29 -2.51
CA ILE A 74 -12.76 2.86 -3.85
C ILE A 74 -14.01 2.35 -4.57
N ILE A 75 -14.32 1.06 -4.45
CA ILE A 75 -15.52 0.45 -5.07
C ILE A 75 -16.81 1.07 -4.51
N THR A 76 -16.81 1.48 -3.24
CA THR A 76 -17.93 2.20 -2.61
C THR A 76 -18.00 3.68 -3.00
N GLY A 77 -17.11 4.16 -3.89
CA GLY A 77 -17.04 5.56 -4.33
C GLY A 77 -16.43 6.49 -3.29
N GLY A 78 -15.79 5.95 -2.26
CA GLY A 78 -15.15 6.69 -1.19
C GLY A 78 -13.69 7.04 -1.47
N ILE A 79 -13.11 7.86 -0.59
CA ILE A 79 -11.69 8.17 -0.53
C ILE A 79 -11.26 8.05 0.93
N ASP A 80 -10.17 7.33 1.20
CA ASP A 80 -9.56 7.30 2.53
C ASP A 80 -8.13 7.84 2.51
N LEU A 81 -8.00 9.06 3.05
CA LEU A 81 -6.71 9.72 3.26
C LEU A 81 -6.05 9.32 4.59
N SER A 82 -6.81 8.78 5.54
CA SER A 82 -6.35 8.46 6.88
C SER A 82 -5.53 7.18 6.95
N VAL A 83 -5.56 6.34 5.91
CA VAL A 83 -4.96 5.00 5.90
C VAL A 83 -3.49 4.98 6.34
N GLY A 84 -2.68 5.96 5.93
CA GLY A 84 -1.29 6.08 6.38
C GLY A 84 -1.17 6.34 7.89
N SER A 85 -2.02 7.21 8.44
CA SER A 85 -2.08 7.47 9.88
C SER A 85 -2.61 6.26 10.66
N VAL A 86 -3.55 5.50 10.09
CA VAL A 86 -4.07 4.27 10.71
C VAL A 86 -3.00 3.19 10.77
N VAL A 87 -2.17 3.04 9.74
CA VAL A 87 -1.00 2.14 9.76
C VAL A 87 -0.05 2.53 10.89
N VAL A 88 0.26 3.82 11.03
CA VAL A 88 1.13 4.32 12.11
C VAL A 88 0.51 4.09 13.49
N LEU A 89 -0.79 4.36 13.65
CA LEU A 89 -1.51 4.13 14.90
C LEU A 89 -1.48 2.64 15.28
N SER A 90 -1.75 1.75 14.32
CA SER A 90 -1.72 0.30 14.53
C SER A 90 -0.32 -0.18 14.93
N ALA A 91 0.71 0.32 14.27
CA ALA A 91 2.10 0.04 14.61
C ALA A 91 2.44 0.52 16.03
N MET A 92 1.97 1.70 16.44
CA MET A 92 2.19 2.22 17.79
C MET A 92 1.43 1.44 18.85
N ILE A 93 0.18 1.06 18.62
CA ILE A 93 -0.59 0.21 19.54
C ILE A 93 0.12 -1.13 19.74
N CYS A 94 0.54 -1.78 18.65
CA CYS A 94 1.27 -3.04 18.71
C CYS A 94 2.61 -2.89 19.44
N GLY A 95 3.42 -1.90 19.03
CA GLY A 95 4.75 -1.67 19.57
C GLY A 95 4.74 -1.30 21.06
N MET A 96 3.85 -0.39 21.48
CA MET A 96 3.72 0.01 22.89
C MET A 96 3.17 -1.13 23.76
N SER A 97 2.26 -1.94 23.23
CA SER A 97 1.76 -3.12 23.95
C SER A 97 2.86 -4.15 24.16
N MET A 98 3.69 -4.41 23.14
CA MET A 98 4.83 -5.32 23.30
C MET A 98 5.93 -4.74 24.19
N ALA A 99 6.16 -3.43 24.14
CA ALA A 99 7.11 -2.74 25.02
C ALA A 99 6.68 -2.79 26.50
N SER A 100 5.39 -2.88 26.80
CA SER A 100 4.90 -3.09 28.18
C SER A 100 5.01 -4.55 28.67
N GLY A 101 5.60 -5.44 27.86
CA GLY A 101 5.82 -6.85 28.20
C GLY A 101 4.69 -7.78 27.75
N MET A 102 3.71 -7.28 27.00
CA MET A 102 2.62 -8.10 26.47
C MET A 102 3.10 -9.02 25.35
N SER A 103 2.56 -10.24 25.29
CA SER A 103 2.86 -11.15 24.18
C SER A 103 2.36 -10.62 22.84
N ILE A 104 3.03 -11.02 21.77
CA ILE A 104 2.65 -10.65 20.39
C ILE A 104 1.21 -11.09 20.04
N PHE A 105 0.76 -12.20 20.62
CA PHE A 105 -0.59 -12.75 20.38
C PHE A 105 -1.71 -11.86 20.89
N LEU A 106 -1.46 -11.03 21.89
CA LEU A 106 -2.43 -10.07 22.41
C LEU A 106 -2.22 -8.68 21.77
N ALA A 107 -0.97 -8.31 21.47
CA ALA A 107 -0.65 -7.04 20.82
C ALA A 107 -1.22 -6.93 19.39
N ILE A 108 -1.22 -8.01 18.60
CA ILE A 108 -1.77 -8.00 17.22
C ILE A 108 -3.29 -7.73 17.22
N PRO A 109 -4.13 -8.49 17.96
CA PRO A 109 -5.57 -8.20 18.05
C PRO A 109 -5.88 -6.79 18.57
N LEU A 110 -5.10 -6.27 19.52
CA LEU A 110 -5.28 -4.90 20.01
C LEU A 110 -5.03 -3.85 18.91
N ALA A 111 -3.96 -4.03 18.13
CA ALA A 111 -3.68 -3.16 17.00
C ALA A 111 -4.76 -3.24 15.91
N LEU A 112 -5.22 -4.46 15.59
CA LEU A 112 -6.33 -4.67 14.66
C LEU A 112 -7.64 -4.05 15.18
N GLY A 113 -7.92 -4.17 16.47
CA GLY A 113 -9.07 -3.54 17.11
C GLY A 113 -9.02 -2.02 17.04
N GLY A 114 -7.84 -1.42 17.23
CA GLY A 114 -7.63 0.01 17.05
C GLY A 114 -7.88 0.47 15.62
N ALA A 115 -7.34 -0.24 14.63
CA ALA A 115 -7.58 0.05 13.21
C ALA A 115 -9.07 -0.10 12.84
N LEU A 116 -9.70 -1.17 13.32
CA LEU A 116 -11.12 -1.45 13.09
C LEU A 116 -12.00 -0.35 13.70
N ALA A 117 -11.69 0.12 14.90
CA ALA A 117 -12.42 1.22 15.54
C ALA A 117 -12.36 2.49 14.69
N VAL A 118 -11.19 2.84 14.14
CA VAL A 118 -11.06 4.00 13.25
C VAL A 118 -11.85 3.79 11.96
N GLY A 119 -11.76 2.61 11.35
CA GLY A 119 -12.54 2.26 10.15
C GLY A 119 -14.06 2.32 10.39
N LEU A 120 -14.52 1.85 11.54
CA LEU A 120 -15.93 1.91 11.95
C LEU A 120 -16.40 3.35 12.16
N ILE A 121 -15.59 4.20 12.80
CA ILE A 121 -15.92 5.62 12.98
C ILE A 121 -16.03 6.30 11.62
N ASN A 122 -15.04 6.12 10.74
CA ASN A 122 -15.08 6.69 9.39
C ASN A 122 -16.31 6.18 8.62
N GLY A 123 -16.56 4.88 8.63
CA GLY A 123 -17.69 4.25 7.96
C GLY A 123 -19.03 4.77 8.48
N LEU A 124 -19.19 4.92 9.80
CA LEU A 124 -20.43 5.43 10.40
C LEU A 124 -20.69 6.90 10.02
N LEU A 125 -19.67 7.75 10.09
CA LEU A 125 -19.78 9.16 9.74
C LEU A 125 -20.13 9.35 8.25
N ILE A 126 -19.60 8.49 7.38
CA ILE A 126 -19.84 8.55 5.94
C ILE A 126 -21.20 7.93 5.58
N ALA A 127 -21.46 6.69 5.99
CA ALA A 127 -22.62 5.92 5.54
C ALA A 127 -23.93 6.29 6.25
N VAL A 128 -23.87 6.69 7.53
CA VAL A 128 -25.08 6.99 8.32
C VAL A 128 -25.31 8.49 8.45
N ILE A 129 -24.27 9.27 8.76
CA ILE A 129 -24.41 10.72 8.94
C ILE A 129 -24.38 11.45 7.58
N GLY A 130 -23.78 10.85 6.55
CA GLY A 130 -23.73 11.43 5.20
C GLY A 130 -22.66 12.52 5.05
N ILE A 131 -21.63 12.53 5.89
CA ILE A 131 -20.52 13.48 5.76
C ILE A 131 -19.62 13.05 4.59
N PRO A 132 -19.18 13.98 3.71
CA PRO A 132 -18.30 13.63 2.59
C PRO A 132 -17.02 12.90 3.05
N PRO A 133 -16.61 11.79 2.37
CA PRO A 133 -15.52 10.91 2.82
C PRO A 133 -14.16 11.62 2.92
N PHE A 134 -13.92 12.59 2.02
CA PHE A 134 -12.71 13.40 2.06
C PHE A 134 -12.55 14.17 3.38
N VAL A 135 -13.63 14.78 3.88
CA VAL A 135 -13.59 15.59 5.11
C VAL A 135 -13.38 14.70 6.33
N VAL A 136 -14.12 13.59 6.40
CA VAL A 136 -14.00 12.62 7.50
C VAL A 136 -12.59 12.05 7.56
N THR A 137 -12.06 11.57 6.44
CA THR A 137 -10.77 10.88 6.43
C THR A 137 -9.58 11.84 6.55
N LEU A 138 -9.69 13.08 6.07
CA LEU A 138 -8.69 14.12 6.34
C LEU A 138 -8.65 14.53 7.83
N GLY A 139 -9.82 14.65 8.47
CA GLY A 139 -9.89 14.85 9.93
C GLY A 139 -9.31 13.67 10.69
N MET A 140 -9.69 12.45 10.31
CA MET A 140 -9.22 11.22 10.94
C MET A 140 -7.71 11.00 10.76
N LEU A 141 -7.14 11.43 9.64
CA LEU A 141 -5.68 11.45 9.41
C LEU A 141 -4.97 12.18 10.55
N SER A 142 -5.47 13.35 10.94
CA SER A 142 -4.88 14.18 12.00
C SER A 142 -5.09 13.57 13.38
N VAL A 143 -6.30 13.07 13.66
CA VAL A 143 -6.63 12.45 14.96
C VAL A 143 -5.83 11.17 15.18
N ALA A 144 -5.83 10.24 14.23
CA ALA A 144 -5.09 8.98 14.34
C ALA A 144 -3.57 9.23 14.51
N ARG A 145 -3.02 10.20 13.76
CA ARG A 145 -1.61 10.61 13.90
C ARG A 145 -1.32 11.21 15.27
N SER A 146 -2.20 12.07 15.78
CA SER A 146 -2.04 12.71 17.09
C SER A 146 -2.10 11.68 18.22
N ILE A 147 -3.04 10.73 18.15
CA ILE A 147 -3.11 9.62 19.10
C ILE A 147 -1.83 8.80 19.07
N ALA A 148 -1.32 8.46 17.88
CA ALA A 148 -0.07 7.72 17.74
C ALA A 148 1.14 8.46 18.36
N MET A 149 1.21 9.79 18.20
CA MET A 149 2.25 10.62 18.82
C MET A 149 2.14 10.65 20.35
N VAL A 150 0.92 10.74 20.88
CA VAL A 150 0.68 10.74 22.35
C VAL A 150 1.01 9.37 22.93
N LEU A 151 0.64 8.27 22.26
CA LEU A 151 0.93 6.91 22.69
C LEU A 151 2.44 6.64 22.75
N SER A 152 3.20 7.14 21.78
CA SER A 152 4.65 7.00 21.74
C SER A 152 5.39 8.00 22.64
N GLN A 153 4.67 8.92 23.31
CA GLN A 153 5.27 10.04 24.05
C GLN A 153 6.28 10.82 23.21
N ASN A 154 6.05 10.89 21.90
CA ASN A 154 6.94 11.48 20.90
C ASN A 154 8.37 10.89 20.90
N LYS A 155 8.51 9.62 21.28
CA LYS A 155 9.77 8.85 21.31
C LYS A 155 9.72 7.68 20.34
N MET A 156 10.90 7.31 19.86
CA MET A 156 11.05 6.09 19.07
C MET A 156 11.15 4.88 20.00
N VAL A 157 10.36 3.85 19.74
CA VAL A 157 10.38 2.57 20.47
C VAL A 157 11.18 1.57 19.65
N PHE A 158 12.26 1.04 20.23
CA PHE A 158 13.15 0.08 19.57
C PHE A 158 13.21 -1.29 20.26
N GLU A 159 12.67 -1.39 21.47
CA GLU A 159 12.64 -2.61 22.27
C GLU A 159 11.21 -3.12 22.41
N PHE A 160 10.95 -4.33 21.92
CA PHE A 160 9.60 -4.91 21.80
C PHE A 160 9.44 -6.17 22.66
N GLY A 161 9.97 -6.13 23.88
CA GLY A 161 9.84 -7.21 24.86
C GLY A 161 10.41 -8.56 24.40
N PRO A 162 10.04 -9.68 25.05
CA PRO A 162 10.62 -10.99 24.79
C PRO A 162 10.25 -11.58 23.43
N ASP A 163 9.12 -11.18 22.85
CA ASP A 163 8.62 -11.67 21.54
C ASP A 163 9.10 -10.83 20.34
N GLN A 164 10.03 -9.88 20.54
CA GLN A 164 10.56 -9.00 19.50
C GLN A 164 11.04 -9.77 18.25
N ALA A 165 11.68 -10.93 18.43
CA ALA A 165 12.17 -11.74 17.32
C ALA A 165 11.04 -12.22 16.40
N LYS A 166 9.85 -12.55 16.95
CA LYS A 166 8.69 -12.98 16.17
C LYS A 166 8.08 -11.82 15.38
N LEU A 167 8.02 -10.63 15.98
CA LEU A 167 7.55 -9.41 15.31
C LEU A 167 8.49 -9.05 14.14
N LEU A 168 9.79 -9.07 14.38
CA LEU A 168 10.79 -8.80 13.35
C LEU A 168 10.80 -9.86 12.27
N TRP A 169 10.56 -11.13 12.61
CA TRP A 169 10.39 -12.18 11.61
C TRP A 169 9.16 -11.93 10.74
N LEU A 170 8.01 -11.57 11.31
CA LEU A 170 6.79 -11.30 10.55
C LEU A 170 6.96 -10.08 9.62
N GLY A 171 7.52 -8.98 10.12
CA GLY A 171 7.63 -7.72 9.37
C GLY A 171 8.90 -7.57 8.51
N GLY A 172 9.97 -8.29 8.83
CA GLY A 172 11.27 -8.13 8.18
C GLY A 172 12.08 -9.39 7.96
N GLY A 173 11.58 -10.54 8.40
CA GLY A 173 12.16 -11.83 8.09
C GLY A 173 11.94 -12.25 6.64
N SER A 174 12.60 -13.34 6.28
CA SER A 174 12.37 -14.06 5.04
C SER A 174 12.08 -15.52 5.36
N THR A 175 11.21 -16.13 4.56
CA THR A 175 10.95 -17.57 4.57
C THR A 175 11.15 -18.04 3.13
N PHE A 176 12.00 -19.04 2.93
CA PHE A 176 12.37 -19.54 1.58
C PHE A 176 12.96 -18.48 0.64
N GLY A 177 13.64 -17.46 1.17
CA GLY A 177 14.21 -16.35 0.38
C GLY A 177 13.19 -15.28 -0.03
N ILE A 178 11.92 -15.45 0.32
CA ILE A 178 10.85 -14.50 0.02
C ILE A 178 10.57 -13.65 1.28
N PRO A 179 10.38 -12.32 1.16
CA PRO A 179 9.97 -11.49 2.29
C PRO A 179 8.66 -11.98 2.89
N ASN A 180 8.60 -12.17 4.21
CA ASN A 180 7.39 -12.60 4.90
C ASN A 180 6.17 -11.69 4.64
N PRO A 181 6.31 -10.36 4.55
CA PRO A 181 5.20 -9.50 4.16
C PRO A 181 4.60 -9.82 2.78
N LEU A 182 5.41 -10.33 1.83
CA LEU A 182 4.92 -10.73 0.52
C LEU A 182 4.05 -11.99 0.60
N LEU A 183 4.42 -12.95 1.44
CA LEU A 183 3.60 -14.15 1.68
C LEU A 183 2.24 -13.77 2.29
N VAL A 184 2.24 -12.85 3.26
CA VAL A 184 1.00 -12.30 3.84
C VAL A 184 0.15 -11.62 2.77
N LEU A 185 0.76 -10.82 1.89
CA LEU A 185 0.06 -10.20 0.77
C LEU A 185 -0.59 -11.25 -0.13
N ILE A 186 0.15 -12.29 -0.55
CA ILE A 186 -0.37 -13.35 -1.43
C ILE A 186 -1.55 -14.06 -0.77
N VAL A 187 -1.42 -14.42 0.52
CA VAL A 187 -2.50 -15.08 1.26
C VAL A 187 -3.74 -14.18 1.32
N LEU A 188 -3.57 -12.89 1.65
CA LEU A 188 -4.70 -11.96 1.69
C LEU A 188 -5.35 -11.76 0.32
N ALA A 189 -4.55 -11.66 -0.75
CA ALA A 189 -5.04 -11.52 -2.12
C ALA A 189 -5.78 -12.76 -2.63
N LEU A 190 -5.50 -13.95 -2.09
CA LEU A 190 -6.23 -15.17 -2.44
C LEU A 190 -7.52 -15.34 -1.64
N VAL A 191 -7.58 -14.77 -0.44
CA VAL A 191 -8.74 -14.88 0.45
C VAL A 191 -9.80 -13.80 0.15
N THR A 192 -9.39 -12.65 -0.38
CA THR A 192 -10.24 -11.46 -0.61
C THR A 192 -10.64 -11.36 -2.08
#